data_AF-S4XNF2-F1
#
_entry.id   AF-S4XNF2-F1
#
_cell.length_a   1.000
_cell.length_b   1.000
_cell.length_c   1.000
_cell.angle_alpha   90.00
_cell.angle_beta   90.00
_cell.angle_gamma   90.00
#
_symmetry.space_group_name_H-M   'P 1'
#
loop_
_entity.id
_entity.type
_entity.pdbx_description
1 polymer ?
#
loop_
_entity_poly.entity_id
_entity_poly.type
_entity_poly.pdbx_seq_one_letter_code
_entity_poly.pdbx_strand_id
1 'polypeptide(L)'
;MLVVESLVASAALAGCFPFPLFDDCEHTLTQCALGGAGGGGGDVSPACEADPTRDASTATDECAVFASASAKPGGDGTRAKPYASLAEAIANANGKRVLACASGAFAESVTIDAGVEVIGGFDCSAGWTWSEGARSAIEGPADEIALTLAEGASGAKVRSFAVRAASATVPGGSSIGVAVADVEAELAQVDVTAGDGMDGAKGETPAEAPQAGAPAGAVSNACELVLGGEAGVTTCEDGETSGGRGGRGGSPGMDDGNGQRGEDGAPVPEENPNNRGLGGIGQTDAAGECEAGENGKSGDSGVAGLADSGTTLTLDGIAGGDGGKGMNGTRGQRGGGGGGAKAGLFCQPGADIVEGPGASGGGGGAGGCGGKGGGGGKAGGSSIGILSLGTKLVLTDVTVAVGKAGKGGDGAQGKAGATGGAGASGGAGSGLAGSKAGCDGGKGGSGGDGGPGAGGRGGHAVGIAYAATPSDTPAVQFTPGTPGDGGSAAPGGPPDSAGAPGSAGRCWDFASGKSCGQ
;
A
#
# COMPACT_ATOMS: atom_id res chain seq x y z
N MET A 1 -9.48 43.92 -30.27
CA MET A 1 -8.36 44.09 -31.22
C MET A 1 -8.01 42.68 -31.70
N LEU A 2 -8.36 42.37 -32.97
CA LEU A 2 -8.15 41.12 -33.77
C LEU A 2 -8.52 39.78 -33.09
N VAL A 3 -9.60 39.04 -33.42
CA VAL A 3 -10.04 38.36 -34.68
C VAL A 3 -9.00 37.42 -35.30
N VAL A 4 -9.18 36.10 -35.12
CA VAL A 4 -9.09 35.06 -36.18
C VAL A 4 -10.01 33.88 -35.80
N GLU A 5 -11.04 33.65 -36.60
CA GLU A 5 -11.89 32.44 -36.63
C GLU A 5 -11.25 31.38 -37.56
N SER A 6 -11.53 30.09 -37.32
CA SER A 6 -11.40 29.05 -38.34
C SER A 6 -12.59 28.10 -38.30
N LEU A 7 -13.33 28.13 -39.41
CA LEU A 7 -14.51 27.36 -39.79
C LEU A 7 -14.04 26.24 -40.74
N VAL A 8 -14.42 24.98 -40.53
CA VAL A 8 -14.30 23.94 -41.58
C VAL A 8 -15.62 23.17 -41.71
N ALA A 9 -16.07 23.10 -42.95
CA ALA A 9 -17.40 22.76 -43.41
C ALA A 9 -17.64 21.25 -43.59
N SER A 10 -18.91 20.89 -43.48
CA SER A 10 -19.49 19.60 -43.84
C SER A 10 -19.58 19.42 -45.36
N ALA A 11 -19.31 18.20 -45.85
CA ALA A 11 -19.71 17.75 -47.18
C ALA A 11 -20.28 16.33 -47.08
N ALA A 12 -21.58 16.21 -47.36
CA ALA A 12 -22.29 14.96 -47.54
C ALA A 12 -22.15 14.50 -49.00
N LEU A 13 -21.85 13.21 -49.22
CA LEU A 13 -22.01 12.54 -50.50
C LEU A 13 -22.72 11.20 -50.29
N ALA A 14 -23.84 11.06 -51.00
CA ALA A 14 -24.68 9.88 -51.09
C ALA A 14 -24.05 8.80 -51.99
N GLY A 15 -24.33 7.53 -51.69
CA GLY A 15 -23.91 6.39 -52.51
C GLY A 15 -24.46 5.04 -52.04
N CYS A 16 -25.67 4.71 -52.49
CA CYS A 16 -26.27 3.40 -52.83
C CYS A 16 -25.74 2.04 -52.28
N PHE A 17 -26.67 1.36 -51.57
CA PHE A 17 -27.09 -0.07 -51.63
C PHE A 17 -26.14 -1.23 -51.25
N PRO A 18 -26.65 -2.43 -50.84
CA PRO A 18 -28.03 -2.81 -50.46
C PRO A 18 -28.16 -3.50 -49.08
N PHE A 19 -29.36 -3.39 -48.50
CA PHE A 19 -29.88 -4.19 -47.39
C PHE A 19 -30.16 -5.64 -47.83
N PRO A 20 -29.86 -6.67 -47.04
CA PRO A 20 -30.49 -7.97 -47.21
C PRO A 20 -31.92 -7.93 -46.66
N LEU A 21 -32.88 -8.14 -47.55
CA LEU A 21 -34.25 -8.50 -47.24
C LEU A 21 -34.24 -9.86 -46.54
N PHE A 22 -34.97 -9.95 -45.43
CA PHE A 22 -35.41 -11.21 -44.86
C PHE A 22 -36.35 -11.89 -45.87
N ASP A 23 -35.99 -13.07 -46.35
CA ASP A 23 -36.92 -13.96 -47.04
C ASP A 23 -37.70 -14.75 -45.97
N ASP A 24 -38.95 -14.34 -45.76
CA ASP A 24 -39.95 -15.09 -45.01
C ASP A 24 -40.45 -16.28 -45.85
N CYS A 25 -40.07 -17.50 -45.46
CA CYS A 25 -40.51 -18.75 -46.08
C CYS A 25 -41.81 -19.32 -45.48
N GLU A 26 -42.77 -18.49 -45.04
CA GLU A 26 -44.01 -19.01 -44.42
C GLU A 26 -45.24 -19.11 -45.36
N HIS A 27 -45.23 -18.57 -46.59
CA HIS A 27 -46.50 -18.47 -47.35
C HIS A 27 -46.50 -18.76 -48.86
N THR A 28 -45.65 -19.68 -49.37
CA THR A 28 -45.80 -20.17 -50.76
C THR A 28 -45.55 -21.67 -50.93
N LEU A 29 -46.63 -22.39 -51.25
CA LEU A 29 -46.64 -23.79 -51.70
C LEU A 29 -45.97 -23.92 -53.08
N THR A 30 -44.64 -24.09 -53.13
CA THR A 30 -43.94 -24.64 -54.31
C THR A 30 -42.60 -25.24 -53.91
N GLN A 31 -42.32 -26.44 -54.43
CA GLN A 31 -41.16 -27.28 -54.14
C GLN A 31 -39.83 -26.60 -54.56
N CYS A 32 -38.91 -26.42 -53.62
CA CYS A 32 -37.50 -26.17 -53.92
C CYS A 32 -36.65 -27.41 -53.56
N ALA A 33 -35.86 -27.85 -54.53
CA ALA A 33 -35.06 -29.06 -54.48
C ALA A 33 -33.87 -28.94 -53.51
N LEU A 34 -33.72 -29.96 -52.67
CA LEU A 34 -32.60 -30.17 -51.75
C LEU A 34 -31.29 -30.34 -52.54
N GLY A 35 -30.32 -29.47 -52.26
CA GLY A 35 -28.96 -29.57 -52.78
C GLY A 35 -28.03 -28.60 -52.07
N GLY A 36 -27.55 -28.96 -50.87
CA GLY A 36 -26.59 -28.16 -50.13
C GLY A 36 -26.12 -28.90 -48.89
N ALA A 37 -24.84 -29.29 -48.89
CA ALA A 37 -24.19 -30.17 -47.94
C ALA A 37 -24.42 -29.77 -46.47
N GLY A 38 -24.79 -30.76 -45.65
CA GLY A 38 -24.90 -30.63 -44.21
C GLY A 38 -23.56 -30.24 -43.59
N GLY A 39 -23.54 -29.06 -42.97
CA GLY A 39 -22.57 -28.76 -41.93
C GLY A 39 -22.94 -29.61 -40.72
N GLY A 40 -22.13 -30.63 -40.45
CA GLY A 40 -22.26 -31.44 -39.24
C GLY A 40 -22.07 -30.54 -38.02
N GLY A 41 -23.18 -30.20 -37.36
CA GLY A 41 -23.13 -30.01 -35.92
C GLY A 41 -22.56 -31.30 -35.34
N GLY A 42 -21.48 -31.19 -34.58
CA GLY A 42 -20.93 -32.32 -33.85
C GLY A 42 -21.96 -32.77 -32.84
N ASP A 43 -22.83 -33.69 -33.23
CA ASP A 43 -23.61 -34.50 -32.30
C ASP A 43 -22.60 -35.17 -31.38
N VAL A 44 -22.58 -34.75 -30.12
CA VAL A 44 -21.97 -35.55 -29.06
C VAL A 44 -22.65 -36.91 -29.11
N SER A 45 -21.87 -37.96 -29.36
CA SER A 45 -22.41 -39.32 -29.35
C SER A 45 -23.18 -39.55 -28.04
N PRO A 46 -24.43 -40.06 -28.05
CA PRO A 46 -25.20 -40.30 -26.83
C PRO A 46 -24.47 -41.18 -25.81
N ALA A 47 -23.47 -41.96 -26.26
CA ALA A 47 -22.58 -42.74 -25.41
C ALA A 47 -21.68 -41.90 -24.48
N CYS A 48 -21.38 -40.65 -24.84
CA CYS A 48 -20.58 -39.73 -24.03
C CYS A 48 -21.41 -38.93 -23.02
N GLU A 49 -22.74 -38.94 -23.11
CA GLU A 49 -23.60 -38.26 -22.12
C GLU A 49 -23.69 -39.02 -20.79
N ALA A 50 -23.47 -40.34 -20.81
CA ALA A 50 -23.53 -41.17 -19.61
C ALA A 50 -22.39 -40.86 -18.62
N ASP A 51 -22.71 -40.93 -17.31
CA ASP A 51 -21.78 -40.60 -16.22
C ASP A 51 -20.77 -41.74 -15.99
N PRO A 52 -19.45 -41.50 -16.16
CA PRO A 52 -18.42 -42.53 -16.02
C PRO A 52 -18.22 -43.03 -14.59
N THR A 53 -18.83 -42.36 -13.60
CA THR A 53 -18.85 -42.83 -12.20
C THR A 53 -19.93 -43.87 -11.94
N ARG A 54 -20.93 -43.98 -12.84
CA ARG A 54 -21.99 -45.00 -12.78
C ARG A 54 -21.80 -46.11 -13.80
N ASP A 55 -21.19 -45.79 -14.94
CA ASP A 55 -20.87 -46.75 -15.97
C ASP A 55 -19.42 -46.58 -16.45
N ALA A 56 -18.53 -47.42 -15.92
CA ALA A 56 -17.11 -47.40 -16.26
C ALA A 56 -16.84 -47.66 -17.77
N SER A 57 -17.80 -48.22 -18.52
CA SER A 57 -17.65 -48.45 -19.95
C SER A 57 -17.65 -47.15 -20.77
N THR A 58 -18.06 -46.04 -20.18
CA THR A 58 -18.13 -44.70 -20.81
C THR A 58 -16.84 -43.89 -20.65
N ALA A 59 -15.88 -44.38 -19.85
CA ALA A 59 -14.53 -43.84 -19.75
C ALA A 59 -13.68 -44.27 -20.96
N THR A 60 -14.00 -43.74 -22.15
CA THR A 60 -13.33 -44.03 -23.42
C THR A 60 -12.52 -42.83 -23.92
N ASP A 61 -11.53 -43.09 -24.78
CA ASP A 61 -10.68 -42.05 -25.38
C ASP A 61 -11.46 -41.11 -26.34
N GLU A 62 -12.65 -41.53 -26.77
CA GLU A 62 -13.57 -40.72 -27.58
C GLU A 62 -14.28 -39.66 -26.74
N CYS A 63 -14.68 -40.01 -25.51
CA CYS A 63 -15.50 -39.17 -24.65
C CYS A 63 -14.70 -38.39 -23.58
N ALA A 64 -13.47 -38.82 -23.29
CA ALA A 64 -12.67 -38.28 -22.20
C ALA A 64 -11.20 -38.08 -22.57
N VAL A 65 -10.57 -37.13 -21.88
CA VAL A 65 -9.12 -36.96 -21.79
C VAL A 65 -8.66 -37.44 -20.42
N PHE A 66 -7.53 -38.14 -20.38
CA PHE A 66 -7.05 -38.83 -19.19
C PHE A 66 -5.79 -38.16 -18.63
N ALA A 67 -5.74 -37.97 -17.31
CA ALA A 67 -4.61 -37.38 -16.59
C ALA A 67 -4.13 -38.29 -15.45
N SER A 68 -2.82 -38.42 -15.27
CA SER A 68 -2.21 -39.16 -14.16
C SER A 68 -0.86 -38.53 -13.78
N ALA A 69 -0.74 -38.09 -12.52
CA ALA A 69 0.49 -37.50 -11.99
C ALA A 69 1.70 -38.45 -12.04
N SER A 70 1.46 -39.77 -12.12
CA SER A 70 2.51 -40.80 -12.23
C SER A 70 2.89 -41.09 -13.69
N ALA A 71 2.24 -40.47 -14.67
CA ALA A 71 2.54 -40.67 -16.09
C ALA A 71 3.83 -39.97 -16.51
N LYS A 72 4.42 -40.43 -17.61
CA LYS A 72 5.58 -39.75 -18.20
C LYS A 72 5.13 -38.49 -18.94
N PRO A 73 5.92 -37.40 -18.94
CA PRO A 73 5.64 -36.21 -19.73
C PRO A 73 5.50 -36.53 -21.23
N GLY A 74 4.63 -35.78 -21.93
CA GLY A 74 4.35 -35.98 -23.36
C GLY A 74 3.30 -37.05 -23.66
N GLY A 75 2.34 -37.24 -22.75
CA GLY A 75 1.12 -38.03 -23.01
C GLY A 75 0.28 -37.41 -24.13
N ASP A 76 -0.62 -38.21 -24.72
CA ASP A 76 -1.57 -37.77 -25.76
C ASP A 76 -3.00 -37.67 -25.23
N GLY A 77 -3.19 -37.83 -23.91
CA GLY A 77 -4.48 -37.73 -23.25
C GLY A 77 -5.35 -38.98 -23.36
N THR A 78 -4.85 -40.07 -23.93
CA THR A 78 -5.55 -41.37 -23.95
C THR A 78 -5.33 -42.17 -22.67
N ARG A 79 -6.15 -43.19 -22.40
CA ARG A 79 -5.97 -44.13 -21.28
C ARG A 79 -4.60 -44.80 -21.27
N ALA A 80 -4.04 -45.05 -22.45
CA ALA A 80 -2.75 -45.71 -22.60
C ALA A 80 -1.57 -44.76 -22.37
N LYS A 81 -1.76 -43.46 -22.66
CA LYS A 81 -0.74 -42.40 -22.49
C LYS A 81 -1.40 -41.14 -21.93
N PRO A 82 -1.86 -41.17 -20.67
CA PRO A 82 -2.50 -40.01 -20.05
C PRO A 82 -1.51 -38.85 -19.92
N TYR A 83 -2.04 -37.63 -19.86
CA TYR A 83 -1.23 -36.45 -19.56
C TYR A 83 -0.66 -36.53 -18.13
N ALA A 84 0.58 -36.06 -17.95
CA ALA A 84 1.22 -36.02 -16.65
C ALA A 84 0.73 -34.84 -15.78
N SER A 85 0.23 -33.78 -16.42
CA SER A 85 -0.34 -32.59 -15.79
C SER A 85 -1.87 -32.58 -15.98
N LEU A 86 -2.58 -32.14 -14.94
CA LEU A 86 -4.01 -31.90 -14.99
C LEU A 86 -4.33 -30.64 -15.81
N ALA A 87 -3.51 -29.60 -15.69
CA ALA A 87 -3.66 -28.38 -16.48
C ALA A 87 -3.51 -28.66 -17.99
N GLU A 88 -2.54 -29.50 -18.37
CA GLU A 88 -2.37 -29.93 -19.77
C GLU A 88 -3.59 -30.70 -20.28
N ALA A 89 -4.18 -31.58 -19.46
CA ALA A 89 -5.38 -32.32 -19.81
C ALA A 89 -6.61 -31.42 -19.99
N ILE A 90 -6.78 -30.41 -19.13
CA ILE A 90 -7.85 -29.41 -19.23
C ILE A 90 -7.70 -28.58 -20.50
N ALA A 91 -6.49 -28.10 -20.78
CA ALA A 91 -6.21 -27.30 -21.98
C ALA A 91 -6.47 -28.08 -23.28
N ASN A 92 -6.29 -29.41 -23.27
CA ASN A 92 -6.48 -30.28 -24.42
C ASN A 92 -7.81 -31.05 -24.41
N ALA A 93 -8.73 -30.71 -23.50
CA ALA A 93 -10.02 -31.39 -23.37
C ALA A 93 -10.87 -31.27 -24.65
N ASN A 94 -10.82 -30.12 -25.34
CA ASN A 94 -11.51 -29.88 -26.63
C ASN A 94 -13.00 -30.29 -26.62
N GLY A 95 -13.71 -29.96 -25.53
CA GLY A 95 -15.13 -30.30 -25.34
C GLY A 95 -15.40 -31.69 -24.75
N LYS A 96 -14.37 -32.51 -24.55
CA LYS A 96 -14.45 -33.77 -23.78
C LYS A 96 -14.37 -33.49 -22.28
N ARG A 97 -14.79 -34.46 -21.46
CA ARG A 97 -14.55 -34.44 -20.01
C ARG A 97 -13.12 -34.86 -19.69
N VAL A 98 -12.61 -34.45 -18.53
CA VAL A 98 -11.27 -34.82 -18.04
C VAL A 98 -11.41 -35.82 -16.90
N LEU A 99 -10.74 -36.97 -16.99
CA LEU A 99 -10.72 -38.01 -15.97
C LEU A 99 -9.32 -38.08 -15.34
N ALA A 100 -9.24 -37.83 -14.04
CA ALA A 100 -7.99 -37.80 -13.30
C ALA A 100 -7.81 -39.09 -12.48
N CYS A 101 -6.61 -39.64 -12.56
CA CYS A 101 -6.21 -40.78 -11.75
C CYS A 101 -6.01 -40.37 -10.28
N ALA A 102 -6.33 -41.26 -9.35
CA ALA A 102 -6.13 -41.08 -7.91
C ALA A 102 -4.74 -41.52 -7.44
N SER A 103 -3.90 -42.10 -8.31
CA SER A 103 -2.54 -42.52 -7.96
C SER A 103 -1.54 -41.36 -8.06
N GLY A 104 -1.20 -40.77 -6.93
CA GLY A 104 -0.27 -39.65 -6.82
C GLY A 104 -0.96 -38.28 -6.82
N ALA A 105 -0.18 -37.24 -6.54
CA ALA A 105 -0.65 -35.85 -6.49
C ALA A 105 -0.11 -35.05 -7.68
N PHE A 106 -0.98 -34.24 -8.28
CA PHE A 106 -0.62 -33.24 -9.28
C PHE A 106 -0.01 -32.04 -8.55
N ALA A 107 1.32 -31.97 -8.52
CA ALA A 107 2.07 -30.89 -7.87
C ALA A 107 2.17 -29.67 -8.79
N GLU A 108 1.06 -28.94 -8.93
CA GLU A 108 0.91 -27.78 -9.82
C GLU A 108 -0.24 -26.88 -9.36
N SER A 109 -0.25 -25.63 -9.83
CA SER A 109 -1.45 -24.77 -9.78
C SER A 109 -2.30 -25.04 -11.02
N VAL A 110 -3.60 -25.30 -10.81
CA VAL A 110 -4.53 -25.68 -11.88
C VAL A 110 -5.52 -24.55 -12.13
N THR A 111 -5.62 -24.10 -13.38
CA THR A 111 -6.62 -23.11 -13.82
C THR A 111 -7.58 -23.74 -14.81
N ILE A 112 -8.88 -23.63 -14.53
CA ILE A 112 -9.96 -23.97 -15.45
C ILE A 112 -10.55 -22.66 -15.95
N ASP A 113 -10.54 -22.47 -17.27
CA ASP A 113 -11.07 -21.28 -17.94
C ASP A 113 -12.05 -21.66 -19.07
N ALA A 114 -12.75 -22.78 -18.88
CA ALA A 114 -13.76 -23.29 -19.79
C ALA A 114 -14.81 -24.11 -19.01
N GLY A 115 -16.04 -24.19 -19.53
CA GLY A 115 -17.09 -25.05 -19.00
C GLY A 115 -16.81 -26.54 -19.24
N VAL A 116 -15.87 -27.12 -18.49
CA VAL A 116 -15.45 -28.52 -18.60
C VAL A 116 -15.82 -29.31 -17.35
N GLU A 117 -16.13 -30.59 -17.54
CA GLU A 117 -16.32 -31.54 -16.45
C GLU A 117 -14.98 -32.24 -16.14
N VAL A 118 -14.47 -32.06 -14.92
CA VAL A 118 -13.23 -32.66 -14.42
C VAL A 118 -13.58 -33.60 -13.26
N ILE A 119 -13.31 -34.89 -13.44
CA ILE A 119 -13.70 -35.94 -12.48
C ILE A 119 -12.45 -36.69 -12.01
N GLY A 120 -12.20 -36.66 -10.71
CA GLY A 120 -11.15 -37.44 -10.05
C GLY A 120 -11.64 -38.78 -9.50
N GLY A 121 -10.76 -39.48 -8.79
CA GLY A 121 -11.12 -40.71 -8.08
C GLY A 121 -11.06 -41.98 -8.93
N PHE A 122 -10.39 -41.94 -10.09
CA PHE A 122 -10.21 -43.12 -10.95
C PHE A 122 -8.96 -43.91 -10.59
N ASP A 123 -9.05 -45.24 -10.60
CA ASP A 123 -7.90 -46.12 -10.54
C ASP A 123 -7.40 -46.43 -11.96
N CYS A 124 -6.34 -45.71 -12.39
CA CYS A 124 -5.73 -45.91 -13.70
C CYS A 124 -4.95 -47.23 -13.84
N SER A 125 -4.65 -47.93 -12.75
CA SER A 125 -4.07 -49.27 -12.78
C SER A 125 -5.12 -50.37 -12.94
N ALA A 126 -6.36 -50.10 -12.51
CA ALA A 126 -7.52 -50.99 -12.61
C ALA A 126 -8.48 -50.55 -13.73
N GLY A 127 -7.93 -50.21 -14.90
CA GLY A 127 -8.72 -49.93 -16.10
C GLY A 127 -9.56 -48.65 -16.02
N TRP A 128 -9.15 -47.67 -15.23
CA TRP A 128 -9.88 -46.41 -15.01
C TRP A 128 -11.26 -46.64 -14.41
N THR A 129 -11.31 -47.45 -13.36
CA THR A 129 -12.53 -47.66 -12.57
C THR A 129 -12.67 -46.56 -11.53
N TRP A 130 -13.83 -45.91 -11.44
CA TRP A 130 -14.12 -44.90 -10.42
C TRP A 130 -14.48 -45.53 -9.08
N SER A 131 -14.19 -44.83 -7.97
CA SER A 131 -14.61 -45.22 -6.63
C SER A 131 -15.12 -44.02 -5.84
N GLU A 132 -16.26 -44.17 -5.16
CA GLU A 132 -16.94 -43.08 -4.44
C GLU A 132 -16.09 -42.43 -3.33
N GLY A 133 -15.28 -43.23 -2.63
CA GLY A 133 -14.36 -42.74 -1.60
C GLY A 133 -13.00 -42.27 -2.11
N ALA A 134 -12.67 -42.49 -3.39
CA ALA A 134 -11.38 -42.11 -3.94
C ALA A 134 -11.34 -40.62 -4.30
N ARG A 135 -10.18 -40.00 -4.13
CA ARG A 135 -9.92 -38.61 -4.49
C ARG A 135 -8.64 -38.51 -5.28
N SER A 136 -8.67 -37.76 -6.38
CA SER A 136 -7.44 -37.31 -7.05
C SER A 136 -6.89 -36.10 -6.32
N ALA A 137 -5.57 -36.00 -6.16
CA ALA A 137 -4.96 -34.96 -5.35
C ALA A 137 -4.35 -33.84 -6.22
N ILE A 138 -4.69 -32.59 -5.93
CA ILE A 138 -3.99 -31.39 -6.44
C ILE A 138 -3.19 -30.82 -5.27
N GLU A 139 -1.89 -30.64 -5.45
CA GLU A 139 -0.98 -30.03 -4.49
C GLU A 139 -0.42 -28.74 -5.08
N GLY A 140 -1.09 -27.63 -4.81
CA GLY A 140 -0.66 -26.30 -5.21
C GLY A 140 0.63 -25.90 -4.50
N PRO A 141 1.61 -25.32 -5.22
CA PRO A 141 2.84 -24.85 -4.62
C PRO A 141 2.59 -23.67 -3.66
N ALA A 142 3.60 -23.35 -2.86
CA ALA A 142 3.53 -22.23 -1.93
C ALA A 142 3.35 -20.90 -2.67
N ASP A 143 2.60 -19.98 -2.06
CA ASP A 143 2.35 -18.64 -2.57
C ASP A 143 1.57 -18.61 -3.92
N GLU A 144 0.96 -19.73 -4.31
CA GLU A 144 0.04 -19.86 -5.45
C GLU A 144 -1.30 -20.47 -5.00
N ILE A 145 -2.36 -20.22 -5.77
CA ILE A 145 -3.67 -20.83 -5.54
C ILE A 145 -3.67 -22.24 -6.13
N ALA A 146 -4.15 -23.24 -5.39
CA ALA A 146 -4.09 -24.63 -5.87
C ALA A 146 -5.05 -24.90 -7.04
N LEU A 147 -6.28 -24.38 -6.98
CA LEU A 147 -7.28 -24.49 -8.05
C LEU A 147 -7.96 -23.14 -8.31
N THR A 148 -7.96 -22.69 -9.56
CA THR A 148 -8.63 -21.46 -9.99
C THR A 148 -9.69 -21.76 -11.04
N LEU A 149 -10.92 -21.30 -10.79
CA LEU A 149 -12.01 -21.25 -11.77
C LEU A 149 -12.12 -19.82 -12.28
N ALA A 150 -11.57 -19.58 -13.47
CA ALA A 150 -11.51 -18.26 -14.10
C ALA A 150 -12.83 -17.87 -14.78
N GLU A 151 -12.87 -16.70 -15.42
CA GLU A 151 -14.09 -16.12 -15.99
C GLU A 151 -14.74 -16.99 -17.09
N GLY A 152 -13.94 -17.77 -17.83
CA GLY A 152 -14.43 -18.72 -18.83
C GLY A 152 -14.99 -20.02 -18.26
N ALA A 153 -14.85 -20.27 -16.95
CA ALA A 153 -15.24 -21.52 -16.30
C ALA A 153 -16.75 -21.69 -16.08
N SER A 154 -17.60 -20.88 -16.70
CA SER A 154 -19.06 -21.05 -16.59
C SER A 154 -19.49 -22.42 -17.11
N GLY A 155 -20.24 -23.15 -16.30
CA GLY A 155 -20.63 -24.54 -16.52
C GLY A 155 -19.59 -25.59 -16.07
N ALA A 156 -18.45 -25.17 -15.52
CA ALA A 156 -17.42 -26.10 -15.06
C ALA A 156 -17.91 -26.93 -13.86
N LYS A 157 -17.54 -28.21 -13.85
CA LYS A 157 -17.86 -29.15 -12.78
C LYS A 157 -16.61 -29.87 -12.34
N VAL A 158 -16.23 -29.75 -11.07
CA VAL A 158 -15.07 -30.43 -10.50
C VAL A 158 -15.55 -31.40 -9.44
N ARG A 159 -15.25 -32.69 -9.60
CA ARG A 159 -15.74 -33.75 -8.72
C ARG A 159 -14.65 -34.70 -8.22
N SER A 160 -14.75 -35.14 -6.95
CA SER A 160 -13.89 -36.17 -6.35
C SER A 160 -12.39 -35.80 -6.31
N PHE A 161 -12.08 -34.58 -5.83
CA PHE A 161 -10.71 -34.09 -5.66
C PHE A 161 -10.35 -33.78 -4.21
N ALA A 162 -9.09 -33.98 -3.85
CA ALA A 162 -8.47 -33.42 -2.66
C ALA A 162 -7.54 -32.28 -3.10
N VAL A 163 -7.93 -31.04 -2.85
CA VAL A 163 -7.20 -29.83 -3.24
C VAL A 163 -6.43 -29.32 -2.03
N ARG A 164 -5.11 -29.21 -2.13
CA ARG A 164 -4.24 -28.77 -1.05
C ARG A 164 -3.39 -27.59 -1.53
N ALA A 165 -3.54 -26.44 -0.90
CA ALA A 165 -2.61 -25.33 -1.08
C ALA A 165 -1.52 -25.41 -0.01
N ALA A 166 -0.26 -25.32 -0.41
CA ALA A 166 0.84 -25.24 0.53
C ALA A 166 0.77 -23.97 1.37
N SER A 167 1.41 -23.99 2.55
CA SER A 167 1.57 -22.79 3.36
C SER A 167 2.35 -21.74 2.58
N ALA A 168 1.99 -20.47 2.75
CA ALA A 168 2.72 -19.35 2.20
C ALA A 168 4.14 -19.30 2.77
N THR A 169 5.07 -18.73 2.00
CA THR A 169 6.47 -18.53 2.44
C THR A 169 6.93 -17.09 2.36
N VAL A 170 6.20 -16.24 1.62
CA VAL A 170 6.49 -14.81 1.49
C VAL A 170 5.75 -14.02 2.59
N PRO A 171 6.35 -12.97 3.20
CA PRO A 171 5.65 -12.13 4.18
C PRO A 171 4.32 -11.58 3.64
N GLY A 172 3.24 -11.76 4.39
CA GLY A 172 1.87 -11.41 3.97
C GLY A 172 1.27 -12.36 2.92
N GLY A 173 2.00 -13.38 2.46
CA GLY A 173 1.54 -14.38 1.51
C GLY A 173 0.40 -15.21 2.08
N SER A 174 -0.60 -15.50 1.25
CA SER A 174 -1.80 -16.25 1.64
C SER A 174 -1.74 -17.67 1.09
N SER A 175 -2.37 -18.61 1.80
CA SER A 175 -2.63 -19.96 1.29
C SER A 175 -4.11 -20.06 0.91
N ILE A 176 -4.38 -20.31 -0.37
CA ILE A 176 -5.75 -20.33 -0.91
C ILE A 176 -5.96 -21.65 -1.66
N GLY A 177 -6.89 -22.46 -1.17
CA GLY A 177 -7.21 -23.76 -1.77
C GLY A 177 -7.86 -23.62 -3.14
N VAL A 178 -8.97 -22.89 -3.20
CA VAL A 178 -9.74 -22.67 -4.44
C VAL A 178 -10.08 -21.19 -4.59
N ALA A 179 -9.93 -20.63 -5.78
CA ALA A 179 -10.45 -19.31 -6.12
C ALA A 179 -11.42 -19.40 -7.30
N VAL A 180 -12.55 -18.70 -7.22
CA VAL A 180 -13.65 -18.79 -8.18
C VAL A 180 -14.11 -17.40 -8.56
N ALA A 181 -14.08 -17.09 -9.86
CA ALA A 181 -14.68 -15.88 -10.43
C ALA A 181 -16.21 -15.85 -10.23
N ASP A 182 -16.90 -14.78 -10.64
CA ASP A 182 -18.38 -14.75 -10.60
C ASP A 182 -19.00 -15.57 -11.74
N VAL A 183 -18.83 -16.89 -11.66
CA VAL A 183 -19.24 -17.86 -12.69
C VAL A 183 -20.13 -18.96 -12.09
N GLU A 184 -21.00 -19.53 -12.93
CA GLU A 184 -21.79 -20.71 -12.57
C GLU A 184 -20.88 -21.94 -12.62
N ALA A 185 -20.51 -22.50 -11.47
CA ALA A 185 -19.66 -23.68 -11.41
C ALA A 185 -20.08 -24.60 -10.25
N GLU A 186 -19.67 -25.85 -10.29
CA GLU A 186 -20.00 -26.87 -9.28
C GLU A 186 -18.75 -27.54 -8.73
N LEU A 187 -18.64 -27.61 -7.41
CA LEU A 187 -17.69 -28.46 -6.70
C LEU A 187 -18.46 -29.57 -5.98
N ALA A 188 -18.18 -30.82 -6.31
CA ALA A 188 -18.85 -31.98 -5.75
C ALA A 188 -17.85 -32.97 -5.15
N GLN A 189 -18.04 -33.41 -3.89
CA GLN A 189 -17.13 -34.36 -3.24
C GLN A 189 -15.67 -33.87 -3.24
N VAL A 190 -15.45 -32.60 -2.94
CA VAL A 190 -14.13 -31.96 -2.94
C VAL A 190 -13.69 -31.70 -1.50
N ASP A 191 -12.48 -32.14 -1.17
CA ASP A 191 -11.83 -31.85 0.11
C ASP A 191 -10.77 -30.76 -0.12
N VAL A 192 -11.00 -29.56 0.43
CA VAL A 192 -10.11 -28.41 0.28
C VAL A 192 -9.31 -28.20 1.57
N THR A 193 -7.99 -28.12 1.46
CA THR A 193 -7.10 -27.79 2.58
C THR A 193 -6.24 -26.59 2.20
N ALA A 194 -6.40 -25.48 2.92
CA ALA A 194 -5.48 -24.36 2.85
C ALA A 194 -4.44 -24.48 3.97
N GLY A 195 -3.17 -24.29 3.62
CA GLY A 195 -2.07 -24.19 4.57
C GLY A 195 -2.09 -22.89 5.37
N ASP A 196 -0.97 -22.60 6.02
CA ASP A 196 -0.84 -21.40 6.85
C ASP A 196 -0.56 -20.14 5.99
N GLY A 197 -1.11 -19.00 6.41
CA GLY A 197 -0.71 -17.70 5.93
C GLY A 197 0.51 -17.17 6.68
N MET A 198 1.32 -16.33 6.04
CA MET A 198 2.54 -15.79 6.61
C MET A 198 2.34 -14.43 7.27
N ASP A 199 3.08 -14.17 8.34
CA ASP A 199 3.08 -12.87 9.01
C ASP A 199 3.44 -11.75 8.02
N GLY A 200 2.79 -10.60 8.16
CA GLY A 200 3.07 -9.40 7.39
C GLY A 200 4.44 -8.82 7.73
N ALA A 201 5.11 -8.25 6.74
CA ALA A 201 6.37 -7.55 6.96
C ALA A 201 6.18 -6.34 7.89
N LYS A 202 7.14 -6.12 8.80
CA LYS A 202 7.16 -4.93 9.65
C LYS A 202 7.36 -3.67 8.81
N GLY A 203 6.85 -2.55 9.30
CA GLY A 203 7.13 -1.25 8.71
C GLY A 203 8.62 -0.93 8.71
N GLU A 204 9.05 -0.12 7.77
CA GLU A 204 10.45 0.31 7.67
C GLU A 204 10.71 1.54 8.53
N THR A 205 11.78 1.49 9.33
CA THR A 205 12.27 2.68 10.04
C THR A 205 13.11 3.53 9.08
N PRO A 206 12.81 4.83 8.91
CA PRO A 206 13.61 5.70 8.04
C PRO A 206 15.10 5.67 8.43
N ALA A 207 16.01 5.55 7.46
CA ALA A 207 17.44 5.47 7.77
C ALA A 207 18.10 6.86 7.96
N GLU A 208 17.60 7.85 7.22
CA GLU A 208 18.20 9.19 7.16
C GLU A 208 17.92 10.02 8.42
N ALA A 209 18.97 10.62 8.96
CA ALA A 209 18.87 11.54 10.07
C ALA A 209 18.41 12.92 9.56
N PRO A 210 17.49 13.61 10.26
CA PRO A 210 17.11 14.95 9.86
C PRO A 210 18.27 15.93 10.05
N GLN A 211 18.35 16.92 9.17
CA GLN A 211 19.41 17.92 9.19
C GLN A 211 19.22 18.92 10.34
N ALA A 212 20.28 19.10 11.14
CA ALA A 212 20.31 20.09 12.20
C ALA A 212 20.27 21.51 11.63
N GLY A 213 19.67 22.44 12.39
CA GLY A 213 19.69 23.85 12.06
C GLY A 213 21.12 24.39 12.10
N ALA A 214 21.49 25.16 11.10
CA ALA A 214 22.77 25.81 11.00
C ALA A 214 22.89 26.91 12.07
N PRO A 215 24.05 27.05 12.71
CA PRO A 215 24.31 28.15 13.62
C PRO A 215 24.33 29.49 12.87
N ALA A 216 24.05 30.56 13.58
CA ALA A 216 24.30 31.91 13.11
C ALA A 216 25.80 32.21 12.97
N GLY A 217 26.12 33.18 12.10
CA GLY A 217 27.46 33.46 11.60
C GLY A 217 28.08 34.74 12.17
N ALA A 218 28.87 35.41 11.32
CA ALA A 218 29.73 36.51 11.72
C ALA A 218 28.96 37.71 12.29
N VAL A 219 29.58 38.41 13.23
CA VAL A 219 29.10 39.66 13.85
C VAL A 219 30.13 40.78 13.69
N SER A 220 29.78 42.02 14.01
CA SER A 220 30.68 43.16 13.97
C SER A 220 30.83 43.81 15.34
N ASN A 221 32.08 44.02 15.76
CA ASN A 221 32.37 44.71 17.01
C ASN A 221 32.12 46.21 16.87
N ALA A 222 32.05 46.90 18.01
CA ALA A 222 32.05 48.36 18.01
C ALA A 222 33.31 48.90 17.32
N CYS A 223 33.18 50.07 16.68
CA CYS A 223 34.26 50.75 15.96
C CYS A 223 34.76 50.06 14.68
N GLU A 224 34.09 48.98 14.24
CA GLU A 224 34.37 48.30 12.98
C GLU A 224 33.24 48.55 11.95
N LEU A 225 33.12 47.66 10.96
CA LEU A 225 32.08 47.72 9.93
C LEU A 225 30.69 47.51 10.54
N VAL A 226 29.68 48.26 10.08
CA VAL A 226 28.32 48.19 10.63
C VAL A 226 27.49 47.14 9.89
N LEU A 227 27.77 45.86 10.13
CA LEU A 227 26.94 44.75 9.66
C LEU A 227 26.20 44.10 10.82
N GLY A 228 24.96 43.68 10.57
CA GLY A 228 24.21 42.83 11.48
C GLY A 228 24.74 41.40 11.48
N GLY A 229 24.59 40.68 12.59
CA GLY A 229 25.01 39.29 12.68
C GLY A 229 24.35 38.39 11.62
N GLU A 230 25.12 37.55 10.94
CA GLU A 230 24.61 36.66 9.90
C GLU A 230 23.66 35.59 10.48
N ALA A 231 22.52 35.39 9.82
CA ALA A 231 21.56 34.36 10.19
C ALA A 231 22.05 32.95 9.83
N GLY A 232 21.74 31.96 10.66
CA GLY A 232 21.92 30.56 10.29
C GLY A 232 20.90 30.17 9.22
N VAL A 233 21.31 29.39 8.20
CA VAL A 233 20.43 28.95 7.10
C VAL A 233 20.50 27.44 6.93
N THR A 234 19.36 26.78 6.79
CA THR A 234 19.26 25.34 6.62
C THR A 234 18.17 25.00 5.61
N THR A 235 18.45 24.09 4.69
CA THR A 235 17.45 23.59 3.74
C THR A 235 16.93 22.25 4.25
N CYS A 236 15.65 22.22 4.59
CA CYS A 236 14.90 21.00 4.86
C CYS A 236 14.14 20.57 3.60
N GLU A 237 13.60 19.37 3.59
CA GLU A 237 12.79 18.90 2.46
C GLU A 237 11.51 19.72 2.24
N ASP A 238 10.96 20.29 3.32
CA ASP A 238 9.80 21.19 3.31
C ASP A 238 10.19 22.66 3.08
N GLY A 239 11.46 22.92 2.74
CA GLY A 239 11.97 24.23 2.34
C GLY A 239 13.06 24.80 3.24
N GLU A 240 13.47 26.03 2.93
CA GLU A 240 14.52 26.72 3.66
C GLU A 240 14.01 27.30 5.00
N THR A 241 14.88 27.29 6.00
CA THR A 241 14.69 27.92 7.28
C THR A 241 15.93 28.77 7.63
N SER A 242 15.72 30.09 7.81
CA SER A 242 16.79 31.07 8.04
C SER A 242 16.53 31.94 9.27
N GLY A 243 17.47 32.01 10.22
CA GLY A 243 17.42 32.90 11.37
C GLY A 243 17.11 34.37 11.04
N GLY A 244 16.79 35.16 12.06
CA GLY A 244 16.78 36.61 11.92
C GLY A 244 18.21 37.16 11.86
N ARG A 245 18.51 38.08 10.94
CA ARG A 245 19.78 38.81 10.98
C ARG A 245 19.85 39.66 12.25
N GLY A 246 21.03 39.72 12.87
CA GLY A 246 21.26 40.61 14.00
C GLY A 246 21.09 42.08 13.61
N GLY A 247 20.69 42.90 14.57
CA GLY A 247 20.56 44.33 14.37
C GLY A 247 21.91 44.98 14.10
N ARG A 248 21.98 45.89 13.14
CA ARG A 248 23.18 46.71 12.94
C ARG A 248 23.45 47.57 14.17
N GLY A 249 24.72 47.72 14.52
CA GLY A 249 25.13 48.73 15.49
C GLY A 249 24.77 50.13 15.01
N GLY A 250 24.52 51.05 15.94
CA GLY A 250 24.23 52.43 15.59
C GLY A 250 25.41 53.08 14.89
N SER A 251 25.15 53.98 13.95
CA SER A 251 26.18 54.76 13.25
C SER A 251 26.10 56.23 13.66
N PRO A 252 27.22 56.90 13.93
CA PRO A 252 27.24 58.34 14.18
C PRO A 252 26.51 59.11 13.07
N GLY A 253 25.66 60.06 13.44
CA GLY A 253 24.93 60.90 12.49
C GLY A 253 23.77 60.22 11.73
N MET A 254 23.40 58.98 12.05
CA MET A 254 22.19 58.31 11.55
C MET A 254 21.29 57.88 12.70
N ASP A 255 19.97 58.13 12.60
CA ASP A 255 18.95 57.69 13.56
C ASP A 255 19.35 57.94 15.03
N ASP A 256 19.89 59.12 15.34
CA ASP A 256 20.42 59.50 16.67
C ASP A 256 21.49 58.54 17.24
N GLY A 257 22.18 57.80 16.37
CA GLY A 257 23.14 56.77 16.73
C GLY A 257 22.48 55.49 17.26
N ASN A 258 21.17 55.29 17.11
CA ASN A 258 20.46 54.14 17.64
C ASN A 258 20.93 52.82 17.03
N GLY A 259 21.08 51.81 17.88
CA GLY A 259 21.22 50.43 17.42
C GLY A 259 19.93 49.97 16.75
N GLN A 260 20.04 49.18 15.68
CA GLN A 260 18.89 48.66 14.98
C GLN A 260 18.33 47.42 15.68
N ARG A 261 17.02 47.21 15.54
CA ARG A 261 16.36 45.97 15.91
C ARG A 261 16.93 44.80 15.08
N GLY A 262 17.06 43.63 15.69
CA GLY A 262 17.28 42.40 14.93
C GLY A 262 16.05 42.05 14.08
N GLU A 263 16.27 41.31 13.00
CA GLU A 263 15.19 40.78 12.18
C GLU A 263 14.51 39.59 12.89
N ASP A 264 13.24 39.38 12.59
CA ASP A 264 12.53 38.18 13.02
C ASP A 264 12.98 36.97 12.20
N GLY A 265 12.96 35.79 12.81
CA GLY A 265 13.18 34.54 12.09
C GLY A 265 11.98 34.20 11.18
N ALA A 266 12.10 34.42 9.87
CA ALA A 266 10.97 34.39 8.94
C ALA A 266 10.61 33.03 8.30
N PRO A 267 9.31 32.63 8.22
CA PRO A 267 8.12 33.32 8.75
C PRO A 267 7.97 33.29 10.29
N VAL A 268 7.38 34.36 10.81
CA VAL A 268 6.87 34.46 12.18
C VAL A 268 5.56 33.67 12.29
N PRO A 269 5.25 33.02 13.41
CA PRO A 269 4.01 32.26 13.56
C PRO A 269 2.78 33.17 13.49
N GLU A 270 1.74 32.71 12.78
CA GLU A 270 0.41 33.30 12.93
C GLU A 270 -0.11 32.97 14.33
N GLU A 271 -0.49 34.01 15.08
CA GLU A 271 -0.62 34.01 16.54
C GLU A 271 0.67 33.61 17.27
N ASN A 272 1.37 34.61 17.81
CA ASN A 272 2.63 34.42 18.53
C ASN A 272 2.57 34.94 19.98
N PRO A 273 1.69 34.38 20.84
CA PRO A 273 1.48 34.88 22.20
C PRO A 273 2.72 34.74 23.10
N ASN A 274 3.69 33.91 22.69
CA ASN A 274 4.94 33.67 23.41
C ASN A 274 6.15 34.30 22.71
N ASN A 275 5.94 35.22 21.76
CA ASN A 275 7.00 36.02 21.10
C ASN A 275 8.14 35.19 20.47
N ARG A 276 7.87 33.97 20.02
CA ARG A 276 8.88 33.07 19.42
C ARG A 276 9.48 33.65 18.15
N GLY A 277 10.81 33.56 18.02
CA GLY A 277 11.53 33.97 16.82
C GLY A 277 11.52 35.48 16.53
N LEU A 278 11.07 36.31 17.47
CA LEU A 278 11.11 37.77 17.30
C LEU A 278 12.52 38.33 17.48
N GLY A 279 12.90 39.29 16.65
CA GLY A 279 14.14 40.03 16.76
C GLY A 279 14.16 40.96 17.98
N GLY A 280 15.31 41.02 18.64
CA GLY A 280 15.55 41.84 19.82
C GLY A 280 15.63 43.33 19.50
N ILE A 281 15.21 44.15 20.47
CA ILE A 281 15.17 45.60 20.35
C ILE A 281 16.60 46.17 20.38
N GLY A 282 16.91 47.11 19.48
CA GLY A 282 18.19 47.82 19.47
C GLY A 282 18.27 48.89 20.55
N GLN A 283 19.47 49.20 21.00
CA GLN A 283 19.69 50.22 22.02
C GLN A 283 19.41 51.63 21.47
N THR A 284 18.45 52.34 22.06
CA THR A 284 18.04 53.69 21.61
C THR A 284 18.52 54.82 22.53
N ASP A 285 18.85 54.52 23.79
CA ASP A 285 19.40 55.45 24.76
C ASP A 285 20.79 55.00 25.25
N ALA A 286 21.66 55.94 25.62
CA ALA A 286 23.00 55.60 26.08
C ALA A 286 23.00 54.81 27.41
N ALA A 287 21.94 54.97 28.21
CA ALA A 287 21.77 54.32 29.51
C ALA A 287 21.13 52.93 29.42
N GLY A 288 20.13 52.73 28.55
CA GLY A 288 19.43 51.46 28.38
C GLY A 288 20.17 50.47 27.50
N GLU A 289 19.56 49.32 27.29
CA GLU A 289 20.20 48.12 26.75
C GLU A 289 19.47 47.66 25.49
N CYS A 290 20.18 46.94 24.63
CA CYS A 290 19.51 46.15 23.60
C CYS A 290 18.82 44.94 24.25
N GLU A 291 17.97 44.26 23.50
CA GLU A 291 17.39 42.98 23.90
C GLU A 291 17.89 41.86 22.99
N ALA A 292 17.96 40.65 23.55
CA ALA A 292 18.27 39.45 22.80
C ALA A 292 17.14 39.08 21.84
N GLY A 293 17.49 38.35 20.79
CA GLY A 293 16.50 37.73 19.91
C GLY A 293 15.82 36.54 20.61
N GLU A 294 14.54 36.35 20.32
CA GLU A 294 13.75 35.28 20.91
C GLU A 294 14.02 33.93 20.24
N ASN A 295 13.96 32.87 21.04
CA ASN A 295 14.15 31.50 20.55
C ASN A 295 12.96 31.06 19.66
N GLY A 296 13.26 30.28 18.63
CA GLY A 296 12.24 29.66 17.79
C GLY A 296 11.43 28.59 18.55
N LYS A 297 10.15 28.43 18.19
CA LYS A 297 9.31 27.30 18.64
C LYS A 297 9.82 25.99 18.00
N SER A 298 9.76 24.88 18.74
CA SER A 298 9.91 23.55 18.14
C SER A 298 8.83 23.29 17.08
N GLY A 299 9.17 22.45 16.10
CA GLY A 299 8.22 21.93 15.12
C GLY A 299 7.21 21.01 15.79
N ASP A 300 6.06 20.88 15.14
CA ASP A 300 5.01 19.99 15.59
C ASP A 300 5.35 18.54 15.17
N SER A 301 5.06 17.58 16.04
CA SER A 301 5.29 16.16 15.73
C SER A 301 4.36 15.69 14.61
N GLY A 302 4.85 14.76 13.80
CA GLY A 302 4.07 14.10 12.77
C GLY A 302 2.97 13.24 13.39
N VAL A 303 1.82 13.20 12.72
CA VAL A 303 0.71 12.34 13.13
C VAL A 303 1.03 10.86 12.84
N ALA A 304 0.48 9.98 13.66
CA ALA A 304 0.58 8.54 13.45
C ALA A 304 -0.08 8.11 12.14
N GLY A 305 0.41 7.01 11.56
CA GLY A 305 -0.26 6.33 10.47
C GLY A 305 -1.64 5.81 10.89
N LEU A 306 -2.55 5.69 9.93
CA LEU A 306 -3.86 5.08 10.14
C LEU A 306 -3.76 3.57 9.90
N ALA A 307 -4.39 2.77 10.77
CA ALA A 307 -4.59 1.36 10.46
C ALA A 307 -5.62 1.21 9.33
N ASP A 308 -5.43 0.21 8.48
CA ASP A 308 -6.42 -0.19 7.48
C ASP A 308 -7.02 -1.53 7.87
N SER A 309 -8.35 -1.61 7.86
CA SER A 309 -9.09 -2.87 8.06
C SER A 309 -9.72 -3.36 6.76
N GLY A 310 -9.59 -2.62 5.66
CA GLY A 310 -10.20 -2.92 4.37
C GLY A 310 -9.64 -4.21 3.78
N THR A 311 -10.53 -5.08 3.32
CA THR A 311 -10.20 -6.33 2.65
C THR A 311 -10.87 -6.35 1.29
N THR A 312 -10.08 -6.60 0.25
CA THR A 312 -10.58 -6.80 -1.11
C THR A 312 -10.19 -8.21 -1.57
N LEU A 313 -11.17 -8.96 -2.07
CA LEU A 313 -10.94 -10.25 -2.70
C LEU A 313 -10.81 -10.06 -4.21
N THR A 314 -9.84 -10.72 -4.81
CA THR A 314 -9.62 -10.84 -6.25
C THR A 314 -9.39 -12.30 -6.61
N LEU A 315 -9.35 -12.63 -7.91
CA LEU A 315 -9.07 -14.00 -8.33
C LEU A 315 -7.64 -14.41 -7.97
N ASP A 316 -6.72 -13.44 -7.89
CA ASP A 316 -5.32 -13.63 -7.47
C ASP A 316 -5.16 -13.74 -5.94
N GLY A 317 -6.23 -13.51 -5.17
CA GLY A 317 -6.25 -13.70 -3.72
C GLY A 317 -6.84 -12.52 -2.94
N ILE A 318 -6.12 -12.07 -1.92
CA ILE A 318 -6.61 -11.08 -0.94
C ILE A 318 -5.66 -9.89 -0.84
N ALA A 319 -6.23 -8.69 -0.80
CA ALA A 319 -5.49 -7.43 -0.71
C ALA A 319 -6.09 -6.47 0.33
N GLY A 320 -5.35 -5.40 0.63
CA GLY A 320 -5.73 -4.37 1.60
C GLY A 320 -5.35 -4.72 3.04
N GLY A 321 -5.47 -3.76 3.95
CA GLY A 321 -5.14 -3.92 5.37
C GLY A 321 -3.70 -3.57 5.72
N ASP A 322 -2.98 -2.89 4.83
CA ASP A 322 -1.65 -2.36 5.14
C ASP A 322 -1.78 -1.17 6.09
N GLY A 323 -0.93 -1.14 7.12
CA GLY A 323 -0.81 0.02 7.98
C GLY A 323 -0.31 1.23 7.22
N GLY A 324 -0.90 2.39 7.49
CA GLY A 324 -0.45 3.67 6.97
C GLY A 324 0.91 4.09 7.54
N LYS A 325 1.67 4.84 6.72
CA LYS A 325 2.91 5.50 7.14
C LYS A 325 2.59 6.66 8.09
N GLY A 326 3.43 6.85 9.12
CA GLY A 326 3.41 8.07 9.92
C GLY A 326 3.81 9.30 9.10
N MET A 327 3.26 10.46 9.43
CA MET A 327 3.65 11.72 8.78
C MET A 327 4.99 12.22 9.30
N ASN A 328 5.70 13.03 8.50
CA ASN A 328 6.91 13.68 8.98
C ASN A 328 6.55 14.74 10.03
N GLY A 329 7.44 14.95 11.00
CA GLY A 329 7.36 16.14 11.84
C GLY A 329 7.64 17.39 11.03
N THR A 330 7.15 18.54 11.49
CA THR A 330 7.46 19.82 10.84
C THR A 330 8.84 20.30 11.28
N ARG A 331 9.49 21.12 10.47
CA ARG A 331 10.70 21.82 10.90
C ARG A 331 10.41 22.78 12.08
N GLY A 332 11.44 23.04 12.87
CA GLY A 332 11.42 24.07 13.90
C GLY A 332 11.36 25.47 13.32
N GLN A 333 10.85 26.41 14.10
CA GLN A 333 10.93 27.82 13.77
C GLN A 333 12.33 28.37 14.01
N ARG A 334 12.60 29.54 13.46
CA ARG A 334 13.92 30.19 13.53
C ARG A 334 14.03 31.06 14.77
N GLY A 335 15.25 31.29 15.24
CA GLY A 335 15.52 32.31 16.25
C GLY A 335 15.53 33.71 15.64
N GLY A 336 15.14 34.72 16.41
CA GLY A 336 15.27 36.13 16.02
C GLY A 336 16.71 36.64 16.18
N GLY A 337 17.09 37.67 15.44
CA GLY A 337 18.39 38.34 15.64
C GLY A 337 18.38 39.23 16.89
N GLY A 338 19.51 39.39 17.56
CA GLY A 338 19.64 40.30 18.70
C GLY A 338 19.71 41.77 18.28
N GLY A 339 19.41 42.69 19.19
CA GLY A 339 19.51 44.13 18.92
C GLY A 339 20.96 44.64 18.87
N GLY A 340 21.20 45.65 18.04
CA GLY A 340 22.48 46.37 17.99
C GLY A 340 22.65 47.36 19.14
N ALA A 341 23.90 47.67 19.48
CA ALA A 341 24.25 48.69 20.47
C ALA A 341 24.30 50.10 19.83
N LYS A 342 24.13 51.14 20.64
CA LYS A 342 24.13 52.55 20.22
C LYS A 342 25.54 53.01 19.85
N ALA A 343 25.67 53.91 18.89
CA ALA A 343 26.90 54.66 18.60
C ALA A 343 27.29 55.57 19.77
N GLY A 344 28.56 55.96 19.82
CA GLY A 344 29.03 56.90 20.84
C GLY A 344 30.51 57.19 20.81
N LEU A 345 30.94 58.05 21.75
CA LEU A 345 32.31 58.52 21.90
C LEU A 345 33.17 57.47 22.63
N PHE A 346 33.45 56.37 21.95
CA PHE A 346 34.18 55.24 22.54
C PHE A 346 35.07 54.52 21.53
N CYS A 347 35.35 55.13 20.38
CA CYS A 347 36.21 54.55 19.35
C CYS A 347 37.56 55.25 19.34
N GLN A 348 38.64 54.47 19.22
CA GLN A 348 39.99 55.02 19.34
C GLN A 348 40.87 54.53 18.19
N PRO A 349 40.79 55.13 16.99
CA PRO A 349 41.65 54.79 15.85
C PRO A 349 43.10 55.31 16.01
N GLY A 350 43.47 55.81 17.20
CA GLY A 350 44.77 56.44 17.50
C GLY A 350 44.93 56.79 18.99
N ALA A 351 45.33 58.01 19.32
CA ALA A 351 45.43 58.48 20.72
C ALA A 351 44.13 59.13 21.24
N ASP A 352 43.22 59.51 20.34
CA ASP A 352 42.01 60.26 20.66
C ASP A 352 40.76 59.38 20.59
N ILE A 353 39.82 59.63 21.51
CA ILE A 353 38.50 59.01 21.49
C ILE A 353 37.59 59.82 20.55
N VAL A 354 37.04 59.14 19.55
CA VAL A 354 36.12 59.67 18.56
C VAL A 354 34.78 58.96 18.63
N GLU A 355 33.78 59.58 18.02
CA GLU A 355 32.46 58.97 17.87
C GLU A 355 32.57 57.84 16.84
N GLY A 356 32.02 56.68 17.15
CA GLY A 356 32.02 55.57 16.22
C GLY A 356 30.88 54.60 16.45
N PRO A 357 30.79 53.60 15.56
CA PRO A 357 29.63 52.73 15.53
C PRO A 357 29.56 51.80 16.72
N GLY A 358 28.33 51.51 17.15
CA GLY A 358 28.05 50.49 18.17
C GLY A 358 28.29 49.08 17.64
N ALA A 359 28.37 48.11 18.55
CA ALA A 359 28.45 46.71 18.21
C ALA A 359 27.14 46.18 17.60
N SER A 360 27.23 45.20 16.71
CA SER A 360 26.06 44.56 16.11
C SER A 360 25.40 43.56 17.05
N GLY A 361 24.10 43.35 16.91
CA GLY A 361 23.44 42.19 17.48
C GLY A 361 23.86 40.89 16.78
N GLY A 362 23.73 39.77 17.49
CA GLY A 362 23.99 38.42 16.98
C GLY A 362 22.88 37.92 16.07
N GLY A 363 23.22 37.11 15.07
CA GLY A 363 22.22 36.46 14.21
C GLY A 363 21.47 35.34 14.94
N GLY A 364 20.23 35.09 14.55
CA GLY A 364 19.43 33.97 15.02
C GLY A 364 19.81 32.65 14.34
N GLY A 365 19.65 31.54 15.06
CA GLY A 365 19.88 30.20 14.53
C GLY A 365 18.73 29.70 13.63
N ALA A 366 19.07 28.88 12.62
CA ALA A 366 18.07 28.20 11.79
C ALA A 366 17.29 27.15 12.58
N GLY A 367 16.03 26.91 12.21
CA GLY A 367 15.25 25.80 12.75
C GLY A 367 15.79 24.43 12.32
N GLY A 368 15.68 23.42 13.17
CA GLY A 368 16.05 22.04 12.81
C GLY A 368 14.99 21.39 11.91
N CYS A 369 15.40 20.49 11.02
CA CYS A 369 14.46 19.76 10.17
C CYS A 369 13.66 18.71 10.96
N GLY A 370 12.40 18.51 10.56
CA GLY A 370 11.52 17.53 11.16
C GLY A 370 11.95 16.09 10.90
N GLY A 371 11.63 15.21 11.84
CA GLY A 371 11.92 13.78 11.74
C GLY A 371 11.00 13.09 10.74
N LYS A 372 11.53 12.05 10.07
CA LYS A 372 10.77 11.23 9.13
C LYS A 372 9.78 10.32 9.85
N GLY A 373 8.56 10.23 9.32
CA GLY A 373 7.56 9.30 9.85
C GLY A 373 7.90 7.84 9.51
N GLY A 374 7.56 6.93 10.43
CA GLY A 374 7.81 5.50 10.31
C GLY A 374 6.90 4.81 9.29
N GLY A 375 7.42 3.79 8.61
CA GLY A 375 6.62 2.95 7.71
C GLY A 375 5.53 2.17 8.46
N GLY A 376 4.38 1.98 7.82
CA GLY A 376 3.35 1.08 8.36
C GLY A 376 3.66 -0.39 8.06
N GLY A 377 3.18 -1.29 8.91
CA GLY A 377 3.35 -2.73 8.74
C GLY A 377 2.38 -3.30 7.70
N LYS A 378 2.79 -4.38 7.05
CA LYS A 378 2.01 -5.05 6.00
C LYS A 378 0.95 -5.97 6.56
N ALA A 379 -0.13 -6.19 5.81
CA ALA A 379 -1.15 -7.16 6.22
C ALA A 379 -0.56 -8.57 6.37
N GLY A 380 -1.10 -9.32 7.32
CA GLY A 380 -0.84 -10.75 7.48
C GLY A 380 -1.56 -11.57 6.42
N GLY A 381 -0.91 -12.63 5.97
CA GLY A 381 -1.44 -13.56 4.97
C GLY A 381 -2.59 -14.40 5.49
N SER A 382 -3.56 -14.68 4.63
CA SER A 382 -4.77 -15.41 5.00
C SER A 382 -4.67 -16.90 4.68
N SER A 383 -5.42 -17.71 5.42
CA SER A 383 -5.69 -19.12 5.11
C SER A 383 -7.15 -19.24 4.69
N ILE A 384 -7.39 -19.42 3.39
CA ILE A 384 -8.72 -19.42 2.79
C ILE A 384 -8.94 -20.74 2.07
N GLY A 385 -10.00 -21.45 2.45
CA GLY A 385 -10.37 -22.68 1.75
C GLY A 385 -10.84 -22.37 0.34
N ILE A 386 -11.97 -21.68 0.23
CA ILE A 386 -12.61 -21.30 -1.02
C ILE A 386 -12.82 -19.79 -1.04
N LEU A 387 -12.26 -19.11 -2.02
CA LEU A 387 -12.53 -17.70 -2.34
C LEU A 387 -13.52 -17.65 -3.50
N SER A 388 -14.66 -16.99 -3.32
CA SER A 388 -15.67 -16.83 -4.35
C SER A 388 -15.99 -15.35 -4.57
N LEU A 389 -15.77 -14.87 -5.79
CA LEU A 389 -16.07 -13.49 -6.17
C LEU A 389 -17.55 -13.25 -6.45
N GLY A 390 -18.29 -14.32 -6.72
CA GLY A 390 -19.73 -14.31 -6.99
C GLY A 390 -20.52 -15.17 -6.01
N THR A 391 -21.76 -15.47 -6.38
CA THR A 391 -22.69 -16.26 -5.55
C THR A 391 -23.24 -17.50 -6.26
N LYS A 392 -22.76 -17.77 -7.48
CA LYS A 392 -23.27 -18.83 -8.37
C LYS A 392 -22.56 -20.18 -8.23
N LEU A 393 -21.60 -20.26 -7.30
CA LEU A 393 -20.86 -21.49 -7.00
C LEU A 393 -21.75 -22.47 -6.22
N VAL A 394 -21.97 -23.66 -6.79
CA VAL A 394 -22.69 -24.76 -6.14
C VAL A 394 -21.70 -25.68 -5.44
N LEU A 395 -21.97 -26.00 -4.17
CA LEU A 395 -21.14 -26.87 -3.34
C LEU A 395 -21.95 -28.09 -2.89
N THR A 396 -21.47 -29.29 -3.21
CA THR A 396 -22.10 -30.57 -2.85
C THR A 396 -21.07 -31.45 -2.16
N ASP A 397 -21.32 -31.90 -0.92
CA ASP A 397 -20.40 -32.75 -0.16
C ASP A 397 -18.95 -32.22 -0.11
N VAL A 398 -18.79 -30.94 0.19
CA VAL A 398 -17.49 -30.28 0.27
C VAL A 398 -17.00 -30.20 1.71
N THR A 399 -15.74 -30.60 1.91
CA THR A 399 -15.02 -30.44 3.19
C THR A 399 -13.97 -29.35 3.03
N VAL A 400 -13.85 -28.47 4.00
CA VAL A 400 -12.86 -27.39 4.01
C VAL A 400 -12.09 -27.40 5.33
N ALA A 401 -10.77 -27.39 5.24
CA ALA A 401 -9.86 -27.19 6.36
C ALA A 401 -8.95 -25.99 6.05
N VAL A 402 -8.75 -25.12 7.03
CA VAL A 402 -7.87 -23.95 6.91
C VAL A 402 -6.87 -23.93 8.05
N GLY A 403 -5.65 -23.49 7.74
CA GLY A 403 -4.55 -23.34 8.67
C GLY A 403 -4.63 -22.05 9.49
N LYS A 404 -3.51 -21.71 10.13
CA LYS A 404 -3.31 -20.47 10.85
C LYS A 404 -3.07 -19.34 9.85
N ALA A 405 -3.71 -18.20 10.05
CA ALA A 405 -3.41 -16.98 9.31
C ALA A 405 -2.28 -16.18 10.00
N GLY A 406 -1.57 -15.39 9.19
CA GLY A 406 -0.42 -14.61 9.63
C GLY A 406 -0.81 -13.38 10.45
N LYS A 407 0.01 -13.03 11.42
CA LYS A 407 -0.10 -11.76 12.15
C LYS A 407 0.17 -10.59 11.20
N GLY A 408 -0.53 -9.48 11.35
CA GLY A 408 -0.15 -8.23 10.69
C GLY A 408 1.23 -7.73 11.14
N GLY A 409 1.96 -7.10 10.23
CA GLY A 409 3.25 -6.49 10.51
C GLY A 409 3.11 -5.32 11.48
N ASP A 410 4.04 -5.20 12.42
CA ASP A 410 4.09 -4.06 13.33
C ASP A 410 4.51 -2.79 12.57
N GLY A 411 3.96 -1.63 12.93
CA GLY A 411 4.42 -0.35 12.43
C GLY A 411 5.84 -0.02 12.89
N ALA A 412 6.55 0.84 12.15
CA ALA A 412 7.87 1.33 12.52
C ALA A 412 7.82 2.68 13.23
N GLN A 413 8.80 2.90 14.11
CA GLN A 413 8.96 4.18 14.79
C GLN A 413 9.39 5.27 13.80
N GLY A 414 8.84 6.47 13.97
CA GLY A 414 9.37 7.67 13.33
C GLY A 414 10.73 8.08 13.92
N LYS A 415 11.44 8.97 13.22
CA LYS A 415 12.70 9.55 13.71
C LYS A 415 12.44 10.77 14.56
N ALA A 416 13.28 10.97 15.57
CA ALA A 416 13.29 12.24 16.30
C ALA A 416 13.64 13.40 15.35
N GLY A 417 13.11 14.59 15.60
CA GLY A 417 13.47 15.79 14.85
C GLY A 417 14.90 16.26 15.16
N ALA A 418 15.48 17.04 14.25
CA ALA A 418 16.84 17.56 14.45
C ALA A 418 16.86 18.74 15.43
N THR A 419 18.00 18.96 16.06
CA THR A 419 18.20 20.15 16.90
C THR A 419 18.18 21.43 16.05
N GLY A 420 17.64 22.51 16.61
CA GLY A 420 17.78 23.84 16.02
C GLY A 420 19.19 24.42 16.19
N GLY A 421 19.58 25.30 15.28
CA GLY A 421 20.87 25.95 15.25
C GLY A 421 21.06 26.95 16.38
N ALA A 422 22.30 27.12 16.83
CA ALA A 422 22.65 28.12 17.83
C ALA A 422 22.48 29.54 17.27
N GLY A 423 22.01 30.48 18.09
CA GLY A 423 22.18 31.91 17.82
C GLY A 423 23.64 32.33 18.04
N ALA A 424 24.03 33.45 17.46
CA ALA A 424 25.36 34.03 17.66
C ALA A 424 25.32 35.01 18.83
N SER A 425 26.43 35.11 19.56
CA SER A 425 26.60 36.19 20.52
C SER A 425 26.70 37.53 19.80
N GLY A 426 26.24 38.62 20.42
CA GLY A 426 26.41 39.96 19.87
C GLY A 426 27.89 40.36 19.74
N GLY A 427 28.16 41.36 18.89
CA GLY A 427 29.49 41.92 18.73
C GLY A 427 30.02 42.53 20.03
N ALA A 428 31.32 42.49 20.24
CA ALA A 428 31.94 43.05 21.43
C ALA A 428 31.93 44.58 21.42
N GLY A 429 31.76 45.18 22.59
CA GLY A 429 32.04 46.62 22.79
C GLY A 429 33.54 46.90 22.69
N SER A 430 33.91 48.18 22.58
CA SER A 430 35.32 48.61 22.42
C SER A 430 36.17 48.48 23.68
N GLY A 431 35.58 48.09 24.82
CA GLY A 431 36.23 48.05 26.13
C GLY A 431 36.36 49.43 26.81
N LEU A 432 35.96 50.50 26.12
CA LEU A 432 35.92 51.86 26.67
C LEU A 432 34.54 52.16 27.28
N ALA A 433 34.53 53.09 28.25
CA ALA A 433 33.31 53.48 28.95
C ALA A 433 32.25 54.00 27.97
N GLY A 434 31.01 53.52 28.12
CA GLY A 434 29.90 53.88 27.24
C GLY A 434 29.77 53.01 25.98
N SER A 435 30.75 52.14 25.67
CA SER A 435 30.60 51.11 24.63
C SER A 435 29.96 49.85 25.21
N LYS A 436 28.82 49.44 24.67
CA LYS A 436 28.14 48.19 25.05
C LYS A 436 28.32 47.14 23.95
N ALA A 437 28.30 45.86 24.34
CA ALA A 437 28.18 44.77 23.39
C ALA A 437 26.78 44.77 22.77
N GLY A 438 26.66 44.21 21.57
CA GLY A 438 25.36 43.90 21.01
C GLY A 438 24.73 42.71 21.74
N CYS A 439 23.45 42.49 21.49
CA CYS A 439 22.70 41.44 22.14
C CYS A 439 22.69 40.15 21.34
N ASP A 440 22.56 39.03 22.04
CA ASP A 440 22.61 37.69 21.44
C ASP A 440 21.40 37.42 20.54
N GLY A 441 21.61 36.65 19.48
CA GLY A 441 20.53 36.08 18.69
C GLY A 441 19.91 34.86 19.35
N GLY A 442 18.62 34.63 19.07
CA GLY A 442 17.88 33.48 19.56
C GLY A 442 18.30 32.17 18.89
N LYS A 443 18.18 31.06 19.60
CA LYS A 443 18.34 29.70 19.06
C LYS A 443 17.17 29.35 18.15
N GLY A 444 17.44 28.61 17.08
CA GLY A 444 16.39 27.92 16.32
C GLY A 444 15.69 26.84 17.15
N GLY A 445 14.41 26.64 16.87
CA GLY A 445 13.63 25.54 17.43
C GLY A 445 14.05 24.18 16.86
N SER A 446 13.87 23.13 17.64
CA SER A 446 14.05 21.74 17.18
C SER A 446 13.01 21.40 16.12
N GLY A 447 13.34 20.50 15.19
CA GLY A 447 12.32 19.84 14.37
C GLY A 447 11.40 18.98 15.24
N GLY A 448 10.15 18.82 14.80
CA GLY A 448 9.21 17.88 15.40
C GLY A 448 9.58 16.44 15.08
N ASP A 449 9.19 15.52 15.94
CA ASP A 449 9.43 14.09 15.71
C ASP A 449 8.55 13.56 14.59
N GLY A 450 9.04 12.59 13.83
CA GLY A 450 8.25 11.86 12.85
C GLY A 450 7.20 10.99 13.53
N GLY A 451 6.01 10.94 12.95
CA GLY A 451 4.92 10.12 13.42
C GLY A 451 5.22 8.63 13.33
N PRO A 452 4.69 7.81 14.24
CA PRO A 452 4.80 6.35 14.19
C PRO A 452 3.97 5.76 13.05
N GLY A 453 4.43 4.66 12.45
CA GLY A 453 3.66 3.87 11.51
C GLY A 453 2.58 3.03 12.20
N ALA A 454 1.49 2.76 11.48
CA ALA A 454 0.43 1.86 11.93
C ALA A 454 0.79 0.38 11.72
N GLY A 455 0.15 -0.50 12.47
CA GLY A 455 0.22 -1.95 12.23
C GLY A 455 -0.68 -2.39 11.08
N GLY A 456 -0.29 -3.46 10.40
CA GLY A 456 -1.13 -4.10 9.37
C GLY A 456 -2.21 -5.00 9.98
N ARG A 457 -3.29 -5.27 9.25
CA ARG A 457 -4.34 -6.21 9.65
C ARG A 457 -3.81 -7.63 9.75
N GLY A 458 -4.32 -8.42 10.69
CA GLY A 458 -4.11 -9.86 10.70
C GLY A 458 -4.78 -10.57 9.52
N GLY A 459 -4.23 -11.71 9.12
CA GLY A 459 -4.80 -12.54 8.07
C GLY A 459 -6.08 -13.25 8.52
N HIS A 460 -6.95 -13.55 7.56
CA HIS A 460 -8.21 -14.24 7.81
C HIS A 460 -8.03 -15.76 7.77
N ALA A 461 -8.76 -16.50 8.61
CA ALA A 461 -8.80 -17.96 8.63
C ALA A 461 -10.24 -18.43 8.33
N VAL A 462 -10.60 -18.49 7.05
CA VAL A 462 -12.00 -18.59 6.62
C VAL A 462 -12.19 -19.77 5.67
N GLY A 463 -13.21 -20.58 5.93
CA GLY A 463 -13.57 -21.70 5.06
C GLY A 463 -14.00 -21.23 3.66
N ILE A 464 -15.04 -20.40 3.59
CA ILE A 464 -15.53 -19.79 2.35
C ILE A 464 -15.54 -18.27 2.49
N ALA A 465 -14.78 -17.58 1.65
CA ALA A 465 -14.69 -16.13 1.59
C ALA A 465 -15.48 -15.62 0.37
N TYR A 466 -16.56 -14.87 0.62
CA TYR A 466 -17.39 -14.29 -0.43
C TYR A 466 -17.08 -12.80 -0.63
N ALA A 467 -16.89 -12.39 -1.89
CA ALA A 467 -16.82 -10.97 -2.25
C ALA A 467 -18.20 -10.34 -2.44
N ALA A 468 -19.24 -11.15 -2.65
CA ALA A 468 -20.64 -10.74 -2.77
C ALA A 468 -21.52 -11.59 -1.85
N THR A 469 -22.46 -10.95 -1.14
CA THR A 469 -23.33 -11.62 -0.16
C THR A 469 -24.11 -12.78 -0.79
N PRO A 470 -23.88 -14.05 -0.37
CA PRO A 470 -24.64 -15.18 -0.88
C PRO A 470 -26.09 -15.15 -0.37
N SER A 471 -27.03 -15.66 -1.17
CA SER A 471 -28.46 -15.74 -0.78
C SER A 471 -28.68 -16.71 0.38
N ASP A 472 -27.88 -17.76 0.45
CA ASP A 472 -27.99 -18.83 1.44
C ASP A 472 -26.62 -19.16 2.04
N THR A 473 -26.63 -19.72 3.24
CA THR A 473 -25.39 -20.18 3.87
C THR A 473 -24.99 -21.54 3.28
N PRO A 474 -23.84 -21.66 2.61
CA PRO A 474 -23.40 -22.94 2.06
C PRO A 474 -23.15 -23.98 3.16
N ALA A 475 -23.61 -25.20 2.92
CA ALA A 475 -23.38 -26.34 3.82
C ALA A 475 -22.07 -27.04 3.46
N VAL A 476 -21.02 -26.79 4.24
CA VAL A 476 -19.72 -27.48 4.12
C VAL A 476 -19.29 -28.05 5.47
N GLN A 477 -18.59 -29.18 5.45
CA GLN A 477 -17.87 -29.67 6.63
C GLN A 477 -16.65 -28.79 6.83
N PHE A 478 -16.47 -28.21 8.01
CA PHE A 478 -15.44 -27.18 8.24
C PHE A 478 -14.55 -27.52 9.43
N THR A 479 -13.24 -27.58 9.18
CA THR A 479 -12.21 -27.62 10.23
C THR A 479 -11.61 -26.22 10.38
N PRO A 480 -11.80 -25.55 11.53
CA PRO A 480 -11.40 -24.17 11.72
C PRO A 480 -9.89 -24.02 11.89
N GLY A 481 -9.38 -22.91 11.34
CA GLY A 481 -8.05 -22.38 11.64
C GLY A 481 -8.10 -21.23 12.65
N THR A 482 -6.95 -20.61 12.91
CA THR A 482 -6.84 -19.45 13.81
C THR A 482 -6.56 -18.17 13.00
N PRO A 483 -7.35 -17.10 13.16
CA PRO A 483 -7.06 -15.84 12.50
C PRO A 483 -5.78 -15.23 13.04
N GLY A 484 -5.15 -14.36 12.25
CA GLY A 484 -3.98 -13.60 12.67
C GLY A 484 -4.35 -12.43 13.57
N ASP A 485 -3.50 -12.13 14.55
CA ASP A 485 -3.61 -10.88 15.28
C ASP A 485 -3.23 -9.70 14.38
N GLY A 486 -3.73 -8.51 14.70
CA GLY A 486 -3.24 -7.28 14.08
C GLY A 486 -1.80 -6.97 14.46
N GLY A 487 -1.11 -6.24 13.59
CA GLY A 487 0.18 -5.64 13.89
C GLY A 487 0.04 -4.54 14.94
N SER A 488 1.04 -4.41 15.81
CA SER A 488 1.07 -3.33 16.79
C SER A 488 1.35 -1.99 16.12
N ALA A 489 0.77 -0.91 16.65
CA ALA A 489 1.25 0.44 16.37
C ALA A 489 2.70 0.60 16.85
N ALA A 490 3.49 1.42 16.17
CA ALA A 490 4.81 1.78 16.65
C ALA A 490 4.74 2.61 17.96
N PRO A 491 5.82 2.62 18.76
CA PRO A 491 5.91 3.43 19.97
C PRO A 491 5.56 4.91 19.70
N GLY A 492 4.71 5.48 20.55
CA GLY A 492 4.17 6.84 20.40
C GLY A 492 2.87 6.91 19.58
N GLY A 493 2.41 5.80 19.00
CA GLY A 493 1.16 5.73 18.25
C GLY A 493 -0.06 5.52 19.17
N PRO A 494 -1.24 6.03 18.81
CA PRO A 494 -2.48 5.72 19.52
C PRO A 494 -2.83 4.22 19.35
N PRO A 495 -3.60 3.63 20.28
CA PRO A 495 -4.08 2.26 20.15
C PRO A 495 -4.83 1.98 18.84
N ASP A 496 -5.55 2.98 18.32
CA ASP A 496 -6.33 2.88 17.08
C ASP A 496 -5.45 2.81 15.81
N SER A 497 -4.13 3.00 15.93
CA SER A 497 -3.16 2.74 14.87
C SER A 497 -2.69 1.27 14.84
N ALA A 498 -3.13 0.42 15.78
CA ALA A 498 -2.90 -1.01 15.68
C ALA A 498 -3.79 -1.63 14.60
N GLY A 499 -3.27 -2.62 13.89
CA GLY A 499 -4.06 -3.35 12.91
C GLY A 499 -5.20 -4.10 13.58
N ALA A 500 -6.31 -4.26 12.86
CA ALA A 500 -7.38 -5.14 13.30
C ALA A 500 -6.95 -6.62 13.21
N PRO A 501 -7.42 -7.51 14.11
CA PRO A 501 -7.27 -8.94 13.91
C PRO A 501 -8.03 -9.40 12.66
N GLY A 502 -7.60 -10.53 12.09
CA GLY A 502 -8.31 -11.17 11.01
C GLY A 502 -9.61 -11.83 11.49
N SER A 503 -10.48 -12.10 10.51
CA SER A 503 -11.74 -12.80 10.72
C SER A 503 -11.54 -14.31 10.64
N ALA A 504 -12.36 -15.08 11.36
CA ALA A 504 -12.40 -16.53 11.24
C ALA A 504 -13.83 -17.05 11.23
N GLY A 505 -14.03 -18.16 10.53
CA GLY A 505 -15.32 -18.84 10.47
C GLY A 505 -15.47 -19.72 9.26
N ARG A 506 -16.54 -20.53 9.25
CA ARG A 506 -16.86 -21.40 8.11
C ARG A 506 -17.14 -20.62 6.82
N CYS A 507 -17.76 -19.45 6.95
CA CYS A 507 -18.20 -18.61 5.85
C CYS A 507 -18.14 -17.16 6.28
N TRP A 508 -17.56 -16.30 5.45
CA TRP A 508 -17.43 -14.87 5.68
C TRP A 508 -17.80 -14.09 4.42
N ASP A 509 -18.64 -13.08 4.59
CA ASP A 509 -19.02 -12.12 3.56
C ASP A 509 -18.22 -10.83 3.77
N PHE A 510 -17.29 -10.57 2.85
CA PHE A 510 -16.44 -9.39 2.88
C PHE A 510 -17.14 -8.13 2.36
N ALA A 511 -18.28 -8.25 1.66
CA ALA A 511 -19.09 -7.09 1.29
C ALA A 511 -19.82 -6.50 2.51
N SER A 512 -20.33 -7.34 3.39
CA SER A 512 -21.02 -6.90 4.63
C SER A 512 -20.14 -6.88 5.88
N GLY A 513 -18.96 -7.50 5.83
CA GLY A 513 -18.04 -7.62 6.95
C GLY A 513 -18.55 -8.54 8.06
N LYS A 514 -19.33 -9.58 7.71
CA LYS A 514 -19.98 -10.49 8.66
C LYS A 514 -19.86 -11.94 8.24
N SER A 515 -20.12 -12.87 9.17
CA SER A 515 -20.31 -14.27 8.79
C SER A 515 -21.59 -14.45 7.97
N CYS A 516 -21.57 -15.35 6.99
CA CYS A 516 -22.73 -15.59 6.13
C CYS A 516 -23.96 -16.05 6.94
N GLY A 517 -25.15 -15.54 6.57
CA GLY A 517 -26.42 -15.89 7.20
C GLY A 517 -26.76 -15.16 8.51
N GLN A 518 -26.09 -14.03 8.80
CA GLN A 518 -26.35 -13.17 9.97
C GLN A 518 -26.97 -11.82 9.62
#